data_AF-A0A4W3GQP1-F1
#
_entry.id   AF-A0A4W3GQP1-F1
#
_cell.length_a   1.000
_cell.length_b   1.000
_cell.length_c   1.000
_cell.angle_alpha   90.00
_cell.angle_beta   90.00
_cell.angle_gamma   90.00
#
_symmetry.space_group_name_H-M   'P 1'
#
loop_
_entity.id
_entity.type
_entity.pdbx_description
1 polymer ?
#
loop_
_entity_poly.entity_id
_entity_poly.type
_entity_poly.pdbx_seq_one_letter_code
_entity_poly.pdbx_strand_id
1 'polypeptide(L)' 'APPPSLTICLLQKCSHCQEVGATLGCYCKGCSLSYHYVCAVQAGCFLNEENLSIKCPKHKHRTLKVIITDQSERG' A
#
# COMPACT_ATOMS: atom_id res chain seq x y z
N ALA A 1 9.58 -24.33 14.84
CA ALA A 1 8.39 -23.75 14.19
C ALA A 1 8.52 -22.23 14.22
N PRO A 2 8.25 -21.50 13.13
CA PRO A 2 8.31 -20.04 13.13
C PRO A 2 7.24 -19.47 14.10
N PRO A 3 7.50 -18.32 14.73
CA PRO A 3 6.54 -17.70 15.64
C PRO A 3 5.24 -17.31 14.87
N PRO A 4 4.06 -17.45 15.50
CA PRO A 4 2.76 -17.26 14.83
C PRO A 4 2.57 -15.87 14.22
N SER A 5 3.27 -14.86 14.72
CA SER A 5 3.28 -13.49 14.21
C SER A 5 3.97 -13.33 12.85
N LEU A 6 4.93 -14.19 12.50
CA LEU A 6 5.61 -14.16 11.19
C LEU A 6 4.75 -14.80 10.09
N THR A 7 3.91 -15.77 10.45
CA THR A 7 3.04 -16.50 9.51
C THR A 7 1.92 -15.63 8.95
N ILE A 8 1.46 -14.62 9.68
CA ILE A 8 0.29 -13.83 9.26
C ILE A 8 0.54 -13.12 7.93
N CYS A 9 1.72 -12.52 7.72
CA CYS A 9 2.09 -11.87 6.46
C CYS A 9 2.18 -12.86 5.29
N LEU A 10 2.64 -14.08 5.56
CA LEU A 10 2.76 -15.16 4.56
C LEU A 10 1.42 -15.77 4.17
N LEU A 11 0.33 -15.43 4.86
CA LEU A 11 -1.04 -15.84 4.53
C LEU A 11 -1.89 -14.68 3.98
N GLN A 12 -1.41 -13.44 4.07
CA GLN A 12 -2.14 -12.29 3.54
C GLN A 12 -2.16 -12.33 2.02
N LYS A 13 -3.36 -12.47 1.45
CA LYS A 13 -3.58 -12.47 0.01
C LYS A 13 -3.60 -11.04 -0.53
N CYS A 14 -2.80 -10.80 -1.56
CA CYS A 14 -2.82 -9.55 -2.29
C CYS A 14 -4.16 -9.37 -3.00
N SER A 15 -4.83 -8.25 -2.77
CA SER A 15 -6.12 -7.95 -3.41
C SER A 15 -6.00 -7.63 -4.92
N HIS A 16 -4.77 -7.49 -5.44
CA HIS A 16 -4.50 -7.27 -6.86
C HIS A 16 -4.14 -8.56 -7.59
N CYS A 17 -3.09 -9.27 -7.16
CA CYS A 17 -2.61 -10.49 -7.82
C CYS A 17 -3.12 -11.79 -7.19
N GLN A 18 -3.86 -11.74 -6.08
CA GLN A 18 -4.43 -12.88 -5.33
C GLN A 18 -3.42 -13.84 -4.68
N GLU A 19 -2.13 -13.65 -4.90
CA GLU A 19 -1.05 -14.41 -4.25
C GLU A 19 -0.83 -13.99 -2.80
N VAL A 20 -0.31 -14.91 -1.98
CA VAL A 20 0.05 -14.64 -0.58
C VAL A 20 1.36 -13.87 -0.45
N GLY A 21 1.59 -13.25 0.72
CA GLY A 21 2.80 -12.46 0.99
C GLY A 21 2.57 -10.95 0.98
N ALA A 22 1.32 -10.50 0.92
CA ALA A 22 1.00 -9.08 0.98
C ALA A 22 1.30 -8.49 2.37
N THR A 23 2.18 -7.50 2.42
CA THR A 23 2.61 -6.86 3.68
C THR A 23 1.95 -5.52 3.94
N LEU A 24 1.32 -4.89 2.92
CA LEU A 24 0.77 -3.55 3.04
C LEU A 24 -0.75 -3.58 3.15
N GLY A 25 -1.27 -3.34 4.35
CA GLY A 25 -2.69 -3.21 4.62
C GLY A 25 -3.23 -1.80 4.38
N CYS A 26 -4.50 -1.68 4.03
CA CYS A 26 -5.17 -0.39 4.00
C CYS A 26 -5.30 0.20 5.41
N TYR A 27 -4.95 1.48 5.55
CA TYR A 27 -5.03 2.23 6.81
C TYR A 27 -6.46 2.48 7.31
N CYS A 28 -7.47 2.35 6.44
CA CYS A 28 -8.85 2.58 6.83
C CYS A 28 -9.33 1.49 7.80
N LYS A 29 -9.86 1.90 8.96
CA LYS A 29 -10.40 0.98 9.97
C LYS A 29 -11.45 0.05 9.34
N GLY A 30 -11.32 -1.26 9.58
CA GLY A 30 -12.22 -2.28 9.03
C GLY A 30 -11.94 -2.68 7.58
N CYS A 31 -10.94 -2.09 6.91
CA CYS A 31 -10.54 -2.51 5.58
C CYS A 31 -9.53 -3.66 5.66
N SER A 32 -9.90 -4.84 5.14
CA SER A 32 -9.05 -6.03 5.07
C SER A 32 -8.24 -6.11 3.77
N LEU A 33 -8.25 -5.06 2.94
CA LEU A 33 -7.52 -5.07 1.68
C LEU A 33 -6.02 -4.91 1.94
N SER A 34 -5.27 -5.94 1.54
CA SER A 34 -3.81 -5.98 1.60
C SER A 34 -3.21 -6.12 0.20
N TYR A 35 -2.03 -5.54 0.01
CA TYR A 35 -1.34 -5.48 -1.28
C TYR A 35 0.16 -5.71 -1.11
N HIS A 36 0.82 -6.23 -2.14
CA HIS A 36 2.26 -6.01 -2.31
C HIS A 36 2.51 -4.54 -2.64
N TYR A 37 3.71 -4.02 -2.34
CA TYR A 37 4.09 -2.66 -2.73
C TYR A 37 3.86 -2.39 -4.22
N VAL A 38 4.44 -3.23 -5.08
CA VAL A 38 4.31 -3.09 -6.54
C VAL A 38 2.85 -3.20 -6.98
N CYS A 39 2.10 -4.14 -6.40
CA CYS A 39 0.67 -4.30 -6.67
C CYS A 39 -0.18 -3.11 -6.21
N ALA A 40 0.18 -2.45 -5.11
CA ALA A 40 -0.51 -1.26 -4.63
C ALA A 40 -0.34 -0.10 -5.61
N VAL A 41 0.88 0.09 -6.14
CA VAL A 41 1.18 1.07 -7.19
C VAL A 41 0.36 0.77 -8.46
N GLN A 42 0.37 -0.49 -8.93
CA GLN A 42 -0.37 -0.91 -10.12
C GLN A 42 -1.89 -0.80 -9.96
N ALA A 43 -2.42 -1.15 -8.78
CA ALA A 43 -3.84 -1.01 -8.46
C ALA A 43 -4.27 0.46 -8.26
N GLY A 44 -3.32 1.41 -8.29
CA GLY A 44 -3.59 2.82 -8.10
C GLY A 44 -3.97 3.20 -6.67
N CYS A 45 -3.51 2.43 -5.68
CA CYS A 45 -3.59 2.79 -4.26
C CYS A 45 -2.87 4.11 -4.00
N PHE A 46 -3.32 4.83 -2.96
CA PHE A 46 -2.57 5.97 -2.45
C PHE A 46 -1.56 5.47 -1.42
N LEU A 47 -0.28 5.74 -1.65
CA LEU A 47 0.80 5.47 -0.69
C LEU A 47 1.21 6.80 -0.07
N ASN A 48 1.29 6.86 1.25
CA ASN A 48 1.91 7.96 1.97
C ASN A 48 3.26 7.49 2.49
N GLU A 49 4.34 8.06 1.95
CA GLU A 49 5.71 7.70 2.29
C GLU A 49 6.15 8.26 3.65
N GLU A 50 5.54 9.35 4.11
CA GLU A 50 5.87 9.97 5.40
C GLU A 50 5.49 9.07 6.59
N ASN A 51 4.42 8.29 6.44
CA ASN A 51 3.91 7.41 7.50
C ASN A 51 3.77 5.94 7.06
N LEU A 52 4.31 5.60 5.88
CA LEU A 52 4.25 4.29 5.24
C LEU A 52 2.83 3.68 5.16
N SER A 53 1.80 4.53 5.07
CA SER A 53 0.40 4.08 5.03
C SER A 53 -0.12 3.93 3.61
N ILE A 54 -0.98 2.92 3.39
CA ILE A 54 -1.69 2.74 2.13
C ILE A 54 -3.18 3.00 2.31
N LYS A 55 -3.80 3.67 1.33
CA LYS A 55 -5.25 3.67 1.14
C LYS A 55 -5.58 2.98 -0.17
N CYS A 56 -6.38 1.92 -0.08
CA CYS A 56 -6.82 1.16 -1.24
C CYS A 56 -7.68 2.04 -2.17
N PRO A 57 -7.93 1.61 -3.43
CA PRO A 57 -8.68 2.41 -4.40
C PRO A 57 -10.10 2.74 -3.93
N LYS A 58 -10.71 1.85 -3.13
CA LYS A 58 -12.02 2.09 -2.48
C LYS A 58 -11.99 3.25 -1.47
N HIS A 59 -10.84 3.48 -0.84
CA HIS A 59 -10.63 4.53 0.16
C HIS A 59 -9.68 5.62 -0.33
N LYS A 60 -9.45 5.70 -1.64
CA LYS A 60 -8.70 6.76 -2.30
C LYS A 60 -9.53 8.03 -2.24
N HIS A 61 -9.65 8.62 -1.05
CA HIS A 61 -10.06 10.01 -0.93
C HIS A 61 -9.10 10.82 -1.77
N ARG A 62 -9.68 11.75 -2.53
CA ARG A 62 -9.10 12.52 -3.63
C ARG A 62 -7.95 13.43 -3.15
N THR A 63 -6.86 12.84 -2.65
CA THR A 63 -5.64 13.57 -2.35
C THR A 63 -4.93 13.76 -3.67
N LEU A 64 -4.92 15.02 -4.10
CA LEU A 64 -4.30 15.53 -5.31
C LEU A 64 -2.95 14.85 -5.53
N LYS A 65 -2.69 14.42 -6.77
CA LYS A 65 -1.33 14.11 -7.22
C LYS A 65 -0.47 15.33 -6.88
N VAL A 66 0.32 15.25 -5.81
CA VAL A 66 1.45 16.17 -5.66
C VAL A 66 2.37 15.79 -6.80
N ILE A 67 2.49 16.74 -7.70
CA ILE A 67 3.24 16.69 -8.93
C ILE A 67 4.70 16.63 -8.50
N ILE A 68 5.34 15.46 -8.54
CA ILE A 68 6.80 15.41 -8.57
C ILE A 68 7.18 15.60 -10.03
N THR A 69 7.29 16.86 -10.44
CA THR A 69 8.37 17.23 -11.37
C THR A 69 9.55 17.62 -10.50
N ASP A 70 10.46 16.66 -10.35
CA ASP A 70 11.86 16.91 -10.02
C ASP A 70 12.45 17.98 -10.96
N GLN A 71 13.25 18.93 -10.42
CA GLN A 71 14.51 19.49 -10.98
C GLN A 71 14.97 20.77 -10.23
N SER A 72 16.12 20.66 -9.58
CA SER A 72 17.26 21.60 -9.48
C SER A 72 17.09 23.14 -9.61
N GLU A 73 17.68 23.85 -8.63
CA GLU A 73 18.59 25.01 -8.77
C GLU A 73 18.16 26.29 -9.55
N ARG A 74 17.97 27.40 -8.80
CA ARG A 74 18.55 28.76 -8.96
C ARG A 74 17.57 29.86 -8.54
N GLY A 75 18.02 30.75 -7.66
CA GLY A 75 17.34 31.98 -7.25
C GLY A 75 17.79 32.43 -5.88
#